data_AF-A0A2E5WYA9-F1
#
_entry.id   AF-A0A2E5WYA9-F1
#
_cell.length_a   1.000
_cell.length_b   1.000
_cell.length_c   1.000
_cell.angle_alpha   90.00
_cell.angle_beta   90.00
_cell.angle_gamma   90.00
#
_symmetry.space_group_name_H-M   'P 1'
#
loop_
_entity.id
_entity.type
_entity.pdbx_description
1 polymer ?
#
loop_
_entity_poly.entity_id
_entity_poly.type
_entity_poly.pdbx_seq_one_letter_code
_entity_poly.pdbx_strand_id
1 'polypeptide(L)'
;MKFLFLIATFIFASCSTPKTSVEGRDLEQLYQGAGVERYFLPDLPEWANFSSSSSCKRTTPIKYLNFSTLKASYSLSYQNLVHFQHMLNKRFETFRSQSDQPLYLKDEAFIFYNVYEQVAGGSKDFVIPNFDRISLVWIDPFLDSLTNVDSTLKSREAGKGHPIIVSACLNTTELEKLSEKKGWDRFGVKYIGSEMFSPYDFEFELGNDYTLNFEKFLPNKALYLFAPYKPKHFKGTIKLLNN
;
A
#
# COMPACT_ATOMS: atom_id res chain seq x y z
N MET A 1 17.36 -35.00 66.71
CA MET A 1 15.99 -34.77 66.18
C MET A 1 15.83 -33.53 65.29
N LYS A 2 16.64 -32.45 65.41
CA LYS A 2 16.53 -31.27 64.53
C LYS A 2 16.99 -31.48 63.07
N PHE A 3 17.92 -32.40 62.81
CA PHE A 3 18.41 -32.67 61.44
C PHE A 3 17.47 -33.53 60.58
N LEU A 4 16.58 -34.32 61.20
CA LEU A 4 15.63 -35.18 60.48
C LEU A 4 14.47 -34.38 59.87
N PHE A 5 14.13 -33.23 60.47
CA PHE A 5 13.11 -32.32 59.95
C PHE A 5 13.58 -31.54 58.72
N LEU A 6 14.90 -31.27 58.61
CA LEU A 6 15.49 -30.50 57.53
C LEU A 6 15.64 -31.30 56.22
N ILE A 7 15.80 -32.63 56.35
CA ILE A 7 15.84 -33.54 55.19
C ILE A 7 14.43 -33.80 54.66
N ALA A 8 13.43 -33.85 55.53
CA ALA A 8 12.03 -34.01 55.12
C ALA A 8 11.50 -32.80 54.32
N THR A 9 11.98 -31.58 54.59
CA THR A 9 11.56 -30.38 53.84
C THR A 9 12.19 -30.29 52.45
N PHE A 10 13.34 -30.93 52.21
CA PHE A 10 14.00 -30.93 50.91
C PHE A 10 13.39 -31.91 49.91
N ILE A 11 12.70 -32.97 50.38
CA ILE A 11 12.10 -33.99 49.51
C ILE A 11 10.75 -33.50 48.91
N PHE A 12 10.05 -32.59 49.58
CA PHE A 12 8.80 -32.00 49.06
C PHE A 12 9.01 -30.79 48.13
N ALA A 13 10.24 -30.34 47.93
CA ALA A 13 10.59 -29.31 46.94
C ALA A 13 10.86 -29.90 45.53
N SER A 14 10.29 -31.07 45.22
CA SER A 14 10.26 -31.56 43.85
C SER A 14 9.41 -30.61 43.01
N CYS A 15 10.08 -29.87 42.12
CA CYS A 15 9.45 -29.07 41.08
C CYS A 15 8.34 -29.89 40.41
N SER A 16 7.10 -29.42 40.51
CA SER A 16 6.13 -29.69 39.46
C SER A 16 6.68 -29.04 38.20
N THR A 17 7.32 -29.82 37.33
CA THR A 17 7.41 -29.41 35.93
C THR A 17 5.97 -29.17 35.49
N PRO A 18 5.59 -27.95 35.08
CA PRO A 18 4.33 -27.78 34.43
C PRO A 18 4.36 -28.76 33.27
N LYS A 19 3.40 -29.69 33.21
CA LYS A 19 3.08 -30.30 31.94
C LYS A 19 2.67 -29.11 31.09
N THR A 20 3.59 -28.56 30.31
CA THR A 20 3.23 -27.97 29.04
C THR A 20 2.40 -29.05 28.38
N SER A 21 1.08 -28.92 28.48
CA SER A 21 0.23 -29.31 27.38
C SER A 21 0.97 -28.76 26.17
N VAL A 22 1.54 -29.65 25.38
CA VAL A 22 1.78 -29.31 23.99
C VAL A 22 0.36 -29.07 23.50
N GLU A 23 -0.13 -27.83 23.67
CA GLU A 23 -1.15 -27.28 22.80
C GLU A 23 -0.73 -27.75 21.43
N GLY A 24 -1.58 -28.56 20.80
CA GLY A 24 -1.28 -29.12 19.49
C GLY A 24 -0.78 -27.94 18.67
N ARG A 25 0.52 -27.97 18.35
CA ARG A 25 1.14 -26.88 17.60
C ARG A 25 0.23 -26.67 16.43
N ASP A 26 -0.37 -25.48 16.33
CA ASP A 26 -1.23 -25.17 15.21
C ASP A 26 -0.42 -25.52 13.96
N LEU A 27 -0.84 -26.56 13.25
CA LEU A 27 -0.09 -27.07 12.12
C LEU A 27 -0.06 -26.00 11.00
N GLU A 28 -0.92 -24.99 11.09
CA GLU A 28 -0.88 -23.78 10.27
C GLU A 28 0.29 -22.85 10.60
N GLN A 29 0.85 -22.91 11.81
CA GLN A 29 2.10 -22.21 12.18
C GLN A 29 3.37 -22.98 11.79
N LEU A 30 3.26 -24.22 11.30
CA LEU A 30 4.41 -24.97 10.85
C LEU A 30 4.92 -24.35 9.54
N TYR A 31 5.93 -23.51 9.71
CA TYR A 31 6.60 -22.65 8.74
C TYR A 31 7.00 -23.39 7.45
N GLN A 32 6.07 -23.54 6.51
CA GLN A 32 6.34 -23.87 5.12
C GLN A 32 6.04 -22.62 4.31
N GLY A 33 7.09 -21.87 3.95
CA GLY A 33 6.95 -20.70 3.09
C GLY A 33 6.27 -21.09 1.78
N ALA A 34 5.29 -20.30 1.36
CA ALA A 34 4.52 -20.57 0.14
C ALA A 34 5.29 -20.15 -1.14
N GLY A 35 6.48 -19.57 -0.97
CA GLY A 35 7.38 -19.14 -2.04
C GLY A 35 7.05 -17.75 -2.61
N VAL A 36 5.94 -17.14 -2.20
CA VAL A 36 5.53 -15.80 -2.62
C VAL A 36 6.36 -14.71 -1.95
N GLU A 37 6.98 -15.02 -0.81
CA GLU A 37 7.73 -14.10 0.03
C GLU A 37 8.92 -13.48 -0.72
N ARG A 38 9.47 -14.21 -1.71
CA ARG A 38 10.55 -13.75 -2.60
C ARG A 38 10.16 -12.57 -3.49
N TYR A 39 8.86 -12.34 -3.68
CA TYR A 39 8.34 -11.24 -4.49
C TYR A 39 8.03 -10.00 -3.67
N PHE A 40 8.24 -10.02 -2.36
CA PHE A 40 8.10 -8.85 -1.51
C PHE A 40 9.46 -8.20 -1.26
N LEU A 41 9.43 -6.88 -1.11
CA LEU A 41 10.51 -6.19 -0.43
C LEU A 41 10.39 -6.40 1.08
N PRO A 42 11.47 -6.20 1.84
CA PRO A 42 11.40 -6.20 3.30
C PRO A 42 10.35 -5.22 3.81
N ASP A 43 9.62 -5.64 4.84
CA ASP A 43 8.61 -4.79 5.48
C ASP A 43 9.29 -3.55 6.10
N LEU A 44 8.69 -2.38 5.88
CA LEU A 44 9.17 -1.16 6.49
C LEU A 44 8.73 -1.10 7.95
N PRO A 45 9.65 -0.85 8.90
CA PRO A 45 9.25 -0.59 10.27
C PRO A 45 8.47 0.74 10.36
N GLU A 46 7.62 0.88 11.36
CA GLU A 46 6.73 2.05 11.51
C GLU A 46 7.48 3.39 11.54
N TRP A 47 8.71 3.42 12.08
CA TRP A 47 9.53 4.63 12.12
C TRP A 47 10.08 5.03 10.75
N ALA A 48 10.19 4.08 9.82
CA ALA A 48 10.68 4.30 8.45
C ALA A 48 9.54 4.47 7.44
N ASN A 49 8.27 4.31 7.86
CA ASN A 49 7.09 4.48 7.01
C ASN A 49 6.78 5.97 6.78
N PHE A 50 7.72 6.68 6.15
CA PHE A 50 7.68 8.11 5.90
C PHE A 50 7.89 8.40 4.42
N SER A 51 7.08 9.30 3.87
CA SER A 51 7.32 9.88 2.54
C SER A 51 8.21 11.11 2.70
N SER A 52 9.50 10.95 2.40
CA SER A 52 10.46 12.07 2.31
C SER A 52 9.97 13.16 1.37
N SER A 53 9.47 12.74 0.22
CA SER A 53 9.07 13.63 -0.87
C SER A 53 7.76 14.38 -0.62
N SER A 54 6.91 13.89 0.30
CA SER A 54 5.68 14.56 0.72
C SER A 54 5.73 15.04 2.18
N SER A 55 6.87 14.86 2.85
CA SER A 55 7.11 15.25 4.25
C SER A 55 6.06 14.74 5.24
N CYS A 56 5.59 13.50 5.08
CA CYS A 56 4.52 12.93 5.90
C CYS A 56 4.80 11.50 6.35
N LYS A 57 4.36 11.16 7.56
CA LYS A 57 4.37 9.79 8.07
C LYS A 57 3.09 9.07 7.64
N ARG A 58 3.22 7.86 7.11
CA ARG A 58 2.07 7.02 6.77
C ARG A 58 1.66 6.22 7.99
N THR A 59 0.36 6.14 8.21
CA THR A 59 -0.27 5.35 9.28
C THR A 59 -0.38 3.88 8.91
N THR A 60 -0.69 3.61 7.64
CA THR A 60 -0.89 2.24 7.15
C THR A 60 0.41 1.69 6.55
N PRO A 61 0.88 0.50 6.97
CA PRO A 61 2.06 -0.12 6.38
C PRO A 61 1.74 -0.64 4.97
N ILE A 62 2.61 -0.30 4.02
CA ILE A 62 2.51 -0.74 2.62
C ILE A 62 3.44 -1.94 2.41
N LYS A 63 2.89 -3.03 1.87
CA LYS A 63 3.68 -4.15 1.36
C LYS A 63 4.17 -3.81 -0.05
N TYR A 64 5.46 -3.55 -0.19
CA TYR A 64 6.06 -3.26 -1.49
C TYR A 64 6.43 -4.55 -2.23
N LEU A 65 6.16 -4.57 -3.53
CA LEU A 65 6.50 -5.69 -4.40
C LEU A 65 7.90 -5.49 -5.02
N ASN A 66 8.62 -6.58 -5.19
CA ASN A 66 9.86 -6.61 -5.96
C ASN A 66 9.53 -6.63 -7.46
N PHE A 67 9.44 -5.45 -8.07
CA PHE A 67 9.04 -5.31 -9.48
C PHE A 67 10.03 -6.00 -10.43
N SER A 68 11.33 -5.95 -10.15
CA SER A 68 12.35 -6.64 -10.96
C SER A 68 12.12 -8.16 -10.98
N THR A 69 11.99 -8.80 -9.81
CA THR A 69 11.75 -10.24 -9.71
C THR A 69 10.40 -10.65 -10.32
N LEU A 70 9.34 -9.86 -10.09
CA LEU A 70 8.02 -10.11 -10.67
C LEU A 70 8.03 -9.95 -12.19
N LYS A 71 8.74 -8.95 -12.72
CA LYS A 71 8.89 -8.75 -14.16
C LYS A 71 9.58 -9.96 -14.79
N ALA A 72 10.65 -10.46 -14.18
CA ALA A 72 11.38 -11.63 -14.66
C ALA A 72 10.53 -12.91 -14.61
N SER A 73 9.73 -13.08 -13.55
CA SER A 73 8.97 -14.32 -13.31
C SER A 73 7.63 -14.38 -14.04
N TYR A 74 6.92 -13.25 -14.16
CA TYR A 74 5.54 -13.18 -14.67
C TYR A 74 5.39 -12.29 -15.90
N SER A 75 6.48 -11.66 -16.37
CA SER A 75 6.47 -10.80 -17.56
C SER A 75 5.50 -9.61 -17.52
N LEU A 76 4.98 -9.23 -16.34
CA LEU A 76 4.03 -8.13 -16.17
C LEU A 76 4.59 -6.78 -16.64
N SER A 77 3.74 -5.93 -17.20
CA SER A 77 4.10 -4.54 -17.54
C SER A 77 4.21 -3.68 -16.28
N TYR A 78 4.87 -2.52 -16.37
CA TYR A 78 4.93 -1.53 -15.27
C TYR A 78 3.54 -1.19 -14.73
N GLN A 79 2.60 -0.90 -15.62
CA GLN A 79 1.22 -0.59 -15.24
C GLN A 79 0.58 -1.76 -14.47
N ASN A 80 0.76 -3.00 -14.92
CA ASN A 80 0.22 -4.17 -14.24
C ASN A 80 0.88 -4.38 -12.88
N LEU A 81 2.18 -4.13 -12.73
CA LEU A 81 2.86 -4.22 -11.44
C LEU A 81 2.36 -3.18 -10.43
N VAL A 82 2.11 -1.95 -10.87
CA VAL A 82 1.47 -0.91 -10.03
C VAL A 82 0.06 -1.35 -9.59
N HIS A 83 -0.75 -1.89 -10.51
CA HIS A 83 -2.07 -2.43 -10.16
C HIS A 83 -1.99 -3.61 -9.20
N PHE A 84 -1.03 -4.53 -9.41
CA PHE A 84 -0.82 -5.67 -8.53
C PHE A 84 -0.49 -5.19 -7.12
N GLN A 85 0.48 -4.30 -6.96
CA GLN A 85 0.83 -3.76 -5.64
C GLN A 85 -0.37 -3.06 -4.98
N HIS A 86 -1.10 -2.24 -5.74
CA HIS A 86 -2.30 -1.55 -5.26
C HIS A 86 -3.37 -2.53 -4.75
N MET A 87 -3.78 -3.47 -5.60
CA MET A 87 -4.83 -4.43 -5.27
C MET A 87 -4.42 -5.33 -4.12
N LEU A 88 -3.16 -5.78 -4.09
CA LEU A 88 -2.63 -6.59 -3.01
C LEU A 88 -2.73 -5.87 -1.65
N ASN A 89 -2.28 -4.61 -1.59
CA ASN A 89 -2.36 -3.81 -0.37
C ASN A 89 -3.82 -3.57 0.04
N LYS A 90 -4.72 -3.31 -0.91
CA LYS A 90 -6.16 -3.16 -0.62
C LYS A 90 -6.77 -4.44 -0.04
N ARG A 91 -6.38 -5.62 -0.54
CA ARG A 91 -6.83 -6.91 0.01
C ARG A 91 -6.26 -7.17 1.40
N PHE A 92 -4.98 -6.86 1.65
CA PHE A 92 -4.39 -6.99 2.99
C PHE A 92 -5.05 -6.06 4.01
N GLU A 93 -5.33 -4.82 3.63
CA GLU A 93 -6.06 -3.88 4.47
C GLU A 93 -7.48 -4.38 4.77
N THR A 94 -8.18 -4.87 3.74
CA THR A 94 -9.52 -5.46 3.90
C THR A 94 -9.49 -6.64 4.88
N PHE A 95 -8.54 -7.56 4.72
CA PHE A 95 -8.38 -8.70 5.62
C PHE A 95 -8.14 -8.27 7.06
N ARG A 96 -7.21 -7.33 7.29
CA ARG A 96 -6.91 -6.78 8.63
C ARG A 96 -8.09 -6.04 9.25
N SER A 97 -8.96 -5.44 8.43
CA SER A 97 -10.15 -4.74 8.93
C SER A 97 -11.31 -5.67 9.29
N GLN A 98 -11.32 -6.89 8.75
CA GLN A 98 -12.42 -7.86 8.90
C GLN A 98 -12.09 -8.99 9.88
N SER A 99 -10.82 -9.14 10.27
CA SER A 99 -10.33 -10.23 11.09
C SER A 99 -9.33 -9.72 12.13
N ASP A 100 -9.50 -10.16 13.37
CA ASP A 100 -8.51 -9.96 14.43
C ASP A 100 -7.33 -10.96 14.32
N GLN A 101 -7.43 -11.94 13.42
CA GLN A 101 -6.37 -12.91 13.21
C GLN A 101 -5.20 -12.30 12.41
N PRO A 102 -3.95 -12.68 12.73
CA PRO A 102 -2.81 -12.29 11.92
C PRO A 102 -2.95 -12.87 10.50
N LEU A 103 -2.42 -12.14 9.50
CA LEU A 103 -2.35 -12.65 8.15
C LEU A 103 -1.30 -13.77 8.08
N TYR A 104 -1.74 -15.02 8.00
CA TYR A 104 -0.84 -16.17 7.87
C TYR A 104 -0.25 -16.27 6.47
N LEU A 105 0.91 -16.92 6.35
CA LEU A 105 1.63 -17.05 5.07
C LEU A 105 0.79 -17.74 3.98
N LYS A 106 -0.04 -18.72 4.35
CA LYS A 106 -0.98 -19.38 3.42
C LYS A 106 -1.99 -18.39 2.83
N ASP A 107 -2.48 -17.45 3.64
CA ASP A 107 -3.50 -16.48 3.25
C ASP A 107 -2.85 -15.37 2.44
N GLU A 108 -1.64 -14.94 2.83
CA GLU A 108 -0.82 -14.02 2.04
C GLU A 108 -0.58 -14.57 0.63
N ALA A 109 -0.21 -15.86 0.52
CA ALA A 109 -0.01 -16.52 -0.77
C ALA A 109 -1.30 -16.66 -1.58
N PHE A 110 -2.39 -17.05 -0.93
CA PHE A 110 -3.71 -17.14 -1.58
C PHE A 110 -4.13 -15.78 -2.15
N ILE A 111 -4.04 -14.71 -1.36
CA ILE A 111 -4.34 -13.35 -1.81
C ILE A 111 -3.40 -12.96 -2.96
N PHE A 112 -2.10 -13.22 -2.84
CA PHE A 112 -1.12 -12.91 -3.87
C PHE A 112 -1.47 -13.54 -5.23
N TYR A 113 -1.70 -14.85 -5.26
CA TYR A 113 -2.01 -15.56 -6.51
C TYR A 113 -3.34 -15.11 -7.12
N ASN A 114 -4.38 -14.90 -6.30
CA ASN A 114 -5.66 -14.38 -6.78
C ASN A 114 -5.53 -12.98 -7.41
N VAL A 115 -4.80 -12.08 -6.76
CA VAL A 115 -4.59 -10.73 -7.31
C VAL A 115 -3.74 -10.79 -8.58
N TYR A 116 -2.72 -11.64 -8.62
CA TYR A 116 -1.94 -11.88 -9.83
C TYR A 116 -2.83 -12.33 -11.00
N GLU A 117 -3.68 -13.34 -10.79
CA GLU A 117 -4.59 -13.85 -11.82
C GLU A 117 -5.57 -12.78 -12.30
N GLN A 118 -6.12 -11.97 -11.38
CA GLN A 118 -6.98 -10.84 -11.73
C GLN A 118 -6.26 -9.83 -12.63
N VAL A 119 -5.06 -9.39 -12.22
CA VAL A 119 -4.28 -8.40 -12.97
C VAL A 119 -3.82 -8.95 -14.31
N ALA A 120 -3.37 -10.20 -14.36
CA ALA A 120 -2.98 -10.89 -15.60
C ALA A 120 -4.17 -11.03 -16.56
N GLY A 121 -5.37 -11.32 -16.02
CA GLY A 121 -6.63 -11.33 -16.76
C GLY A 121 -7.19 -9.94 -17.13
N GLY A 122 -6.51 -8.86 -16.73
CA GLY A 122 -6.91 -7.48 -17.03
C GLY A 122 -7.92 -6.86 -16.07
N SER A 123 -8.32 -7.57 -15.01
CA SER A 123 -9.18 -7.05 -13.94
C SER A 123 -8.37 -6.17 -12.99
N LYS A 124 -8.81 -4.92 -12.82
CA LYS A 124 -8.09 -3.87 -12.08
C LYS A 124 -9.07 -3.06 -11.24
N ASP A 125 -8.76 -2.85 -9.96
CA ASP A 125 -9.59 -2.01 -9.07
C ASP A 125 -9.57 -0.54 -9.52
N PHE A 126 -8.40 -0.02 -9.90
CA PHE A 126 -8.29 1.30 -10.52
C PHE A 126 -8.59 1.22 -12.02
N VAL A 127 -9.77 1.67 -12.42
CA VAL A 127 -10.15 1.80 -13.83
C VAL A 127 -9.70 3.16 -14.37
N ILE A 128 -8.86 3.15 -15.39
CA ILE A 128 -8.37 4.37 -16.05
C ILE A 128 -9.54 5.11 -16.71
N PRO A 129 -9.72 6.42 -16.48
CA PRO A 129 -10.76 7.20 -17.13
C PRO A 129 -10.62 7.24 -18.65
N ASN A 130 -11.74 7.20 -19.36
CA ASN A 130 -11.76 7.30 -20.83
C ASN A 130 -11.45 8.72 -21.35
N PHE A 131 -11.41 9.74 -20.49
CA PHE A 131 -11.09 11.12 -20.85
C PHE A 131 -9.65 11.27 -21.35
N ASP A 132 -9.42 12.05 -22.40
CA ASP A 132 -8.06 12.31 -22.92
C ASP A 132 -7.25 13.18 -21.97
N ARG A 133 -7.91 14.11 -21.28
CA ARG A 133 -7.31 14.99 -20.28
C ARG A 133 -7.56 14.48 -18.87
N ILE A 134 -6.49 14.35 -18.11
CA ILE A 134 -6.52 13.99 -16.69
C ILE A 134 -6.05 15.18 -15.85
N SER A 135 -6.82 15.49 -14.82
CA SER A 135 -6.54 16.53 -13.83
C SER A 135 -6.03 15.85 -12.55
N LEU A 136 -4.72 15.71 -12.42
CA LEU A 136 -4.08 15.19 -11.22
C LEU A 136 -4.12 16.26 -10.12
N VAL A 137 -4.84 15.99 -9.04
CA VAL A 137 -4.95 16.90 -7.89
C VAL A 137 -4.12 16.32 -6.76
N TRP A 138 -2.94 16.90 -6.52
CA TRP A 138 -2.05 16.43 -5.45
C TRP A 138 -2.41 17.11 -4.13
N ILE A 139 -2.78 16.30 -3.14
CA ILE A 139 -3.36 16.82 -1.89
C ILE A 139 -2.39 16.89 -0.73
N ASP A 140 -1.23 16.21 -0.80
CA ASP A 140 -0.29 16.11 0.33
C ASP A 140 0.12 17.48 0.89
N PRO A 141 0.44 18.51 0.06
CA PRO A 141 0.80 19.84 0.57
C PRO A 141 -0.33 20.58 1.29
N PHE A 142 -1.56 20.04 1.24
CA PHE A 142 -2.78 20.68 1.74
C PHE A 142 -3.49 19.84 2.81
N LEU A 143 -2.86 18.79 3.35
CA LEU A 143 -3.50 17.91 4.34
C LEU A 143 -3.89 18.67 5.63
N ASP A 144 -3.15 19.71 5.99
CA ASP A 144 -3.48 20.58 7.12
C ASP A 144 -4.67 21.52 6.83
N SER A 145 -4.88 21.90 5.56
CA SER A 145 -6.00 22.74 5.13
C SER A 145 -6.45 22.43 3.70
N LEU A 146 -7.59 21.74 3.59
CA LEU A 146 -8.12 21.23 2.33
C LEU A 146 -8.91 22.25 1.50
N THR A 147 -8.95 23.52 1.92
CA THR A 147 -9.65 24.61 1.20
C THR A 147 -9.16 24.76 -0.24
N ASN A 148 -7.85 24.59 -0.45
CA ASN A 148 -7.23 24.69 -1.76
C ASN A 148 -7.68 23.54 -2.67
N VAL A 149 -7.78 22.32 -2.11
CA VAL A 149 -8.30 21.15 -2.83
C VAL A 149 -9.76 21.36 -3.22
N ASP A 150 -10.59 21.84 -2.29
CA ASP A 150 -12.00 22.16 -2.54
C ASP A 150 -12.17 23.19 -3.67
N SER A 151 -11.35 24.26 -3.66
CA SER A 151 -11.37 25.28 -4.70
C SER A 151 -10.91 24.73 -6.06
N THR A 152 -9.91 23.84 -6.05
CA THR A 152 -9.37 23.20 -7.25
C THR A 152 -10.43 22.34 -7.92
N LEU A 153 -11.10 21.47 -7.16
CA LEU A 153 -12.13 20.56 -7.68
C LEU A 153 -13.35 21.30 -8.24
N LYS A 154 -13.66 22.49 -7.70
CA LYS A 154 -14.73 23.37 -8.21
C LYS A 154 -14.28 24.21 -9.42
N SER A 155 -12.99 24.29 -9.70
CA SER A 155 -12.47 25.16 -10.75
C SER A 155 -12.85 24.64 -12.14
N ARG A 156 -13.13 25.58 -13.05
CA ARG A 156 -13.38 25.25 -14.46
C ARG A 156 -12.19 24.56 -15.11
N GLU A 157 -10.97 24.89 -14.68
CA GLU A 157 -9.75 24.34 -15.25
C GLU A 157 -9.57 22.86 -14.89
N ALA A 158 -9.82 22.47 -13.63
CA ALA A 158 -9.82 21.06 -13.24
C ALA A 158 -10.93 20.28 -13.97
N GLY A 159 -12.11 20.89 -14.13
CA GLY A 159 -13.25 20.30 -14.84
C GLY A 159 -13.08 20.12 -16.35
N LYS A 160 -12.01 20.65 -16.97
CA LYS A 160 -11.66 20.34 -18.38
C LYS A 160 -11.11 18.92 -18.55
N GLY A 161 -10.70 18.26 -17.46
CA GLY A 161 -10.26 16.88 -17.44
C GLY A 161 -10.99 16.08 -16.37
N HIS A 162 -10.70 14.78 -16.29
CA HIS A 162 -11.21 13.96 -15.20
C HIS A 162 -10.33 14.11 -13.95
N PRO A 163 -10.87 14.50 -12.79
CA PRO A 163 -10.09 14.71 -11.59
C PRO A 163 -9.66 13.37 -10.97
N ILE A 164 -8.36 13.26 -10.69
CA ILE A 164 -7.78 12.14 -9.95
C ILE A 164 -7.05 12.72 -8.75
N ILE A 165 -7.52 12.38 -7.55
CA ILE A 165 -6.88 12.76 -6.30
C ILE A 165 -5.68 11.85 -6.09
N VAL A 166 -4.53 12.46 -5.84
CA VAL A 166 -3.26 11.76 -5.67
C VAL A 166 -2.69 12.09 -4.30
N SER A 167 -2.26 11.07 -3.57
CA SER A 167 -1.55 11.23 -2.31
C SER A 167 -0.44 10.19 -2.18
N ALA A 168 0.75 10.62 -1.78
CA ALA A 168 1.82 9.73 -1.35
C ALA A 168 1.85 9.57 0.19
N CYS A 169 0.94 10.24 0.91
CA CYS A 169 0.76 10.16 2.36
C CYS A 169 -0.36 9.21 2.76
N LEU A 170 -1.49 9.27 2.04
CA LEU A 170 -2.70 8.51 2.30
C LEU A 170 -2.80 7.35 1.30
N ASN A 171 -3.19 6.18 1.77
CA ASN A 171 -3.53 5.05 0.91
C ASN A 171 -4.90 5.27 0.23
N THR A 172 -5.27 4.40 -0.71
CA THR A 172 -6.56 4.56 -1.42
C THR A 172 -7.77 4.51 -0.49
N THR A 173 -7.78 3.65 0.54
CA THR A 173 -8.89 3.54 1.50
C THR A 173 -9.05 4.81 2.35
N GLU A 174 -7.94 5.42 2.77
CA GLU A 174 -7.90 6.69 3.49
C GLU A 174 -8.38 7.85 2.60
N LEU A 175 -8.01 7.84 1.31
CA LEU A 175 -8.49 8.80 0.32
C LEU A 175 -10.00 8.69 0.07
N GLU A 176 -10.52 7.45 -0.07
CA GLU A 176 -11.96 7.19 -0.23
C GLU A 176 -12.74 7.75 0.96
N LYS A 177 -12.32 7.45 2.20
CA LYS A 177 -12.92 7.98 3.44
C LYS A 177 -12.84 9.51 3.52
N LEU A 178 -11.72 10.10 3.11
CA LEU A 178 -11.55 11.56 3.10
C LEU A 178 -12.48 12.22 2.08
N SER A 179 -12.61 11.63 0.89
CA SER A 179 -13.49 12.10 -0.18
C SER A 179 -14.94 12.11 0.25
N GLU A 180 -15.41 11.01 0.86
CA GLU A 180 -16.78 10.88 1.36
C GLU A 180 -17.08 11.98 2.39
N LYS A 181 -16.19 12.16 3.37
CA LYS A 181 -16.30 13.20 4.40
C LYS A 181 -16.35 14.62 3.80
N LYS A 182 -15.69 14.86 2.68
CA LYS A 182 -15.64 16.17 1.99
C LYS A 182 -16.68 16.33 0.89
N GLY A 183 -17.42 15.28 0.55
CA GLY A 183 -18.34 15.26 -0.57
C GLY A 183 -17.63 15.50 -1.91
N TRP A 184 -16.41 15.00 -2.10
CA TRP A 184 -15.70 15.11 -3.38
C TRP A 184 -16.20 14.10 -4.42
N ASP A 185 -16.94 13.07 -4.00
CA ASP A 185 -17.55 12.08 -4.90
C ASP A 185 -18.48 12.71 -5.94
N ARG A 186 -19.09 13.86 -5.63
CA ARG A 186 -19.92 14.63 -6.58
C ARG A 186 -19.17 15.08 -7.84
N PHE A 187 -17.84 15.12 -7.79
CA PHE A 187 -16.97 15.46 -8.92
C PHE A 187 -16.52 14.21 -9.70
N GLY A 188 -16.96 13.01 -9.29
CA GLY A 188 -16.58 11.75 -9.92
C GLY A 188 -15.09 11.46 -9.84
N VAL A 189 -14.43 11.84 -8.74
CA VAL A 189 -12.99 11.67 -8.56
C VAL A 189 -12.57 10.20 -8.53
N LYS A 190 -11.35 9.92 -8.98
CA LYS A 190 -10.64 8.66 -8.72
C LYS A 190 -9.44 8.89 -7.82
N TYR A 191 -8.87 7.82 -7.29
CA TYR A 191 -7.83 7.89 -6.27
C TYR A 191 -6.56 7.17 -6.72
N ILE A 192 -5.41 7.81 -6.52
CA ILE A 192 -4.10 7.19 -6.56
C ILE A 192 -3.50 7.35 -5.17
N GLY A 193 -3.53 6.26 -4.41
CA GLY A 193 -3.01 6.19 -3.06
C GLY A 193 -1.51 5.93 -2.98
N SER A 194 -0.97 6.09 -1.78
CA SER A 194 0.44 5.92 -1.47
C SER A 194 0.99 4.53 -1.79
N GLU A 195 0.15 3.50 -1.74
CA GLU A 195 0.50 2.12 -2.07
C GLU A 195 0.71 1.88 -3.57
N MET A 196 0.38 2.85 -4.44
CA MET A 196 0.65 2.78 -5.88
C MET A 196 2.06 3.27 -6.25
N PHE A 197 2.71 4.01 -5.35
CA PHE A 197 4.09 4.44 -5.53
C PHE A 197 5.03 3.27 -5.22
N SER A 198 6.16 3.18 -5.92
CA SER A 198 7.11 2.07 -5.76
C SER A 198 8.53 2.61 -5.66
N PRO A 199 9.43 1.97 -4.89
CA PRO A 199 10.85 2.29 -4.95
C PRO A 199 11.47 1.88 -6.30
N TYR A 200 10.76 1.09 -7.12
CA TYR A 200 11.17 0.77 -8.48
C TYR A 200 10.65 1.81 -9.48
N ASP A 201 11.50 2.18 -10.43
CA ASP A 201 11.10 3.01 -11.56
C ASP A 201 10.43 2.19 -12.69
N PHE A 202 10.19 2.84 -13.83
CA PHE A 202 9.51 2.20 -14.97
C PHE A 202 10.39 1.25 -15.78
N GLU A 203 11.72 1.30 -15.58
CA GLU A 203 12.70 0.35 -16.11
C GLU A 203 12.99 -0.78 -15.12
N PHE A 204 12.26 -0.82 -14.00
CA PHE A 204 12.37 -1.81 -12.93
C PHE A 204 13.71 -1.74 -12.19
N GLU A 205 14.34 -0.57 -12.17
CA GLU A 205 15.52 -0.29 -11.36
C GLU A 205 15.11 0.25 -9.99
N LEU A 206 15.82 -0.21 -8.94
CA LEU A 206 15.56 0.21 -7.57
C LEU A 206 16.17 1.60 -7.33
N GLY A 207 15.32 2.56 -6.95
CA GLY A 207 15.69 3.93 -6.61
C GLY A 207 15.63 4.22 -5.11
N ASN A 208 15.96 5.47 -4.76
CA ASN A 208 16.00 5.96 -3.37
C ASN A 208 14.70 6.62 -2.90
N ASP A 209 13.74 6.83 -3.80
CA ASP A 209 12.45 7.45 -3.52
C ASP A 209 11.30 6.55 -4.00
N TYR A 210 10.13 6.67 -3.38
CA TYR A 210 8.91 6.02 -3.85
C TYR A 210 8.28 6.87 -4.95
N THR A 211 8.32 6.37 -6.19
CA THR A 211 7.90 7.13 -7.36
C THR A 211 6.76 6.46 -8.11
N LEU A 212 6.04 7.26 -8.90
CA LEU A 212 5.05 6.77 -9.85
C LEU A 212 5.26 7.48 -11.19
N ASN A 213 5.44 6.70 -12.26
CA ASN A 213 5.48 7.22 -13.61
C ASN A 213 4.06 7.29 -14.16
N PHE A 214 3.46 8.49 -14.08
CA PHE A 214 2.07 8.70 -14.48
C PHE A 214 1.86 8.53 -15.98
N GLU A 215 2.87 8.82 -16.81
CA GLU A 215 2.79 8.64 -18.26
C GLU A 215 2.70 7.15 -18.63
N LYS A 216 3.46 6.30 -17.93
CA LYS A 216 3.39 4.84 -18.11
C LYS A 216 2.16 4.22 -17.45
N PHE A 217 1.70 4.78 -16.33
CA PHE A 217 0.53 4.29 -15.61
C PHE A 217 -0.80 4.70 -16.28
N LEU A 218 -0.88 5.92 -16.82
CA LEU A 218 -2.01 6.50 -17.55
C LEU A 218 -1.61 6.76 -19.02
N PRO A 219 -1.41 5.69 -19.82
CA PRO A 219 -0.91 5.84 -21.18
C PRO A 219 -1.89 6.62 -22.06
N ASN A 220 -1.34 7.37 -23.02
CA ASN A 220 -2.09 8.17 -24.00
C ASN A 220 -3.00 9.26 -23.39
N LYS A 221 -2.67 9.75 -22.19
CA LYS A 221 -3.39 10.83 -21.51
C LYS A 221 -2.58 12.11 -21.44
N ALA A 222 -3.23 13.25 -21.61
CA ALA A 222 -2.66 14.55 -21.33
C ALA A 222 -2.79 14.85 -19.83
N LEU A 223 -1.65 14.87 -19.11
CA LEU A 223 -1.60 14.97 -17.66
C LEU A 223 -1.37 16.42 -17.20
N TYR A 224 -2.30 16.92 -16.41
CA TYR A 224 -2.23 18.26 -15.81
C TYR A 224 -2.22 18.13 -14.29
N LEU A 225 -1.18 18.66 -13.66
CA LEU A 225 -1.00 18.61 -12.22
C LEU A 225 -1.43 19.93 -11.59
N PHE A 226 -2.39 19.85 -10.67
CA PHE A 226 -2.79 20.93 -9.78
C PHE A 226 -2.06 20.75 -8.46
N ALA A 227 -1.03 21.57 -8.26
CA ALA A 227 -0.12 21.50 -7.13
C ALA A 227 0.64 22.83 -6.96
N PRO A 228 1.18 23.13 -5.76
CA PRO A 228 2.02 24.31 -5.57
C PRO A 228 3.37 24.19 -6.29
N TYR A 229 3.83 22.97 -6.57
CA TYR A 229 5.06 22.67 -7.31
C TYR A 229 4.96 21.28 -7.94
N LYS A 230 5.83 20.97 -8.91
CA LYS A 230 5.94 19.61 -9.47
C LYS A 230 6.80 18.74 -8.54
N PRO A 231 6.25 17.73 -7.86
CA PRO A 231 7.03 16.90 -6.96
C PRO A 231 7.96 15.96 -7.73
N LYS A 232 9.18 15.73 -7.20
CA LYS A 232 10.21 14.90 -7.86
C LYS A 232 9.80 13.44 -8.05
N HIS A 233 8.92 12.94 -7.19
CA HIS A 233 8.45 11.55 -7.21
C HIS A 233 7.32 11.31 -8.23
N PHE A 234 6.78 12.37 -8.84
CA PHE A 234 5.84 12.25 -9.96
C PHE A 234 6.66 12.25 -11.26
N LYS A 235 6.83 11.07 -11.85
CA LYS A 235 7.61 10.88 -13.09
C LYS A 235 6.71 10.94 -14.33
N GLY A 236 7.33 11.25 -15.47
CA GLY A 236 6.67 11.39 -16.77
C GLY A 236 6.34 12.83 -17.16
N THR A 237 5.78 12.96 -18.35
CA THR A 237 5.39 14.24 -18.95
C THR A 237 4.09 14.76 -18.34
N ILE A 238 4.24 15.66 -17.36
CA ILE A 238 3.13 16.24 -16.60
C ILE A 238 3.26 17.76 -16.63
N LYS A 239 2.21 18.44 -17.07
CA LYS A 239 2.12 19.90 -17.10
C LYS A 239 1.62 20.43 -15.77
N LEU A 240 2.44 21.22 -15.07
CA LEU A 240 2.04 21.90 -13.84
C LEU A 240 1.09 23.05 -14.18
N LEU A 241 -0.02 23.13 -13.45
CA LEU A 241 -0.93 24.27 -13.40
C LEU A 241 -0.84 24.86 -12.00
N ASN A 242 -0.30 26.07 -11.92
CA ASN A 242 -0.28 26.80 -10.67
C ASN A 242 -1.70 27.30 -10.41
N ASN A 243 -2.25 26.94 -9.26
CA ASN A 243 -3.44 27.57 -8.70
C ASN A 243 -3.04 28.78 -7.87
#